data_AF-A0A7K2N060-F1
#
_entry.id   AF-A0A7K2N060-F1
#
_cell.length_a   1.000
_cell.length_b   1.000
_cell.length_c   1.000
_cell.angle_alpha   90.00
_cell.angle_beta   90.00
_cell.angle_gamma   90.00
#
_symmetry.space_group_name_H-M   'P 1'
#
loop_
_entity.id
_entity.type
_entity.pdbx_description
1 polymer ?
#
loop_
_entity_poly.entity_id
_entity_poly.type
_entity_poly.pdbx_seq_one_letter_code
_entity_poly.pdbx_strand_id
1 'polypeptide(L)'
;AGIAGTLRDVAGAFGAAVPKPAFDGVCTGRVDVCHADTSLGRLRAVGRMYGATVTDVYLAALARAVRTWHLKETGAVHPPLPVAIPMSVRAPGEEQAPGNRMVTARILLPCDEESPQ
;
A
#
# COMPACT_ATOMS: atom_id res chain seq x y z
N ALA A 1 9.67 -14.65 -12.91
CA ALA A 1 8.55 -14.30 -12.01
C ALA A 1 7.26 -14.76 -12.67
N GLY A 2 6.70 -15.88 -12.21
CA GLY A 2 5.56 -16.55 -12.87
C GLY A 2 4.26 -16.35 -12.12
N ILE A 3 3.15 -16.63 -12.79
CA ILE A 3 1.75 -16.54 -12.29
C ILE A 3 1.58 -17.21 -10.90
N ALA A 4 2.37 -18.24 -10.60
CA ALA A 4 2.39 -18.93 -9.30
C ALA A 4 2.93 -18.07 -8.13
N GLY A 5 3.85 -17.14 -8.39
CA GLY A 5 4.33 -16.17 -7.40
C GLY A 5 3.24 -15.15 -7.06
N THR A 6 2.62 -14.58 -8.09
CA THR A 6 1.54 -13.61 -7.98
C THR A 6 0.31 -14.17 -7.23
N LEU A 7 -0.03 -15.45 -7.47
CA LEU A 7 -1.11 -16.13 -6.75
C LEU A 7 -0.81 -16.36 -5.26
N ARG A 8 0.46 -16.60 -4.91
CA ARG A 8 0.90 -16.77 -3.52
C ARG A 8 0.83 -15.44 -2.76
N ASP A 9 1.18 -14.34 -3.41
CA ASP A 9 1.12 -13.00 -2.81
C ASP A 9 -0.33 -12.57 -2.55
N VAL A 10 -1.23 -12.88 -3.50
CA VAL A 10 -2.68 -12.66 -3.32
C VAL A 10 -3.23 -13.54 -2.19
N ALA A 11 -2.90 -14.84 -2.15
CA ALA A 11 -3.33 -15.73 -1.07
C ALA A 11 -2.77 -15.32 0.30
N GLY A 12 -1.51 -14.87 0.36
CA GLY A 12 -0.88 -14.33 1.57
C GLY A 12 -1.56 -13.06 2.07
N ALA A 13 -2.10 -12.24 1.18
CA ALA A 13 -2.89 -11.07 1.55
C ALA A 13 -4.26 -11.41 2.19
N PHE A 14 -4.76 -12.65 2.02
CA PHE A 14 -5.93 -13.19 2.72
C PHE A 14 -5.57 -14.19 3.84
N GLY A 15 -4.31 -14.61 3.93
CA GLY A 15 -3.79 -15.58 4.88
C GLY A 15 -3.42 -14.98 6.24
N ALA A 16 -2.91 -15.84 7.13
CA ALA A 16 -2.62 -15.59 8.55
C ALA A 16 -1.99 -14.22 8.85
N ALA A 17 -2.21 -13.71 10.06
CA ALA A 17 -1.68 -12.43 10.53
C ALA A 17 -0.17 -12.31 10.26
N VAL A 18 0.18 -11.52 9.23
CA VAL A 18 1.57 -11.20 8.92
C VAL A 18 2.06 -10.18 9.96
N PRO A 19 3.24 -10.39 10.58
CA PRO A 19 3.83 -9.43 11.48
C PRO A 19 3.96 -8.04 10.82
N LYS A 20 3.58 -7.01 11.55
CA LYS A 20 3.66 -5.60 11.12
C LYS A 20 4.48 -4.79 12.13
N PRO A 21 5.79 -5.07 12.28
CA PRO A 21 6.63 -4.48 13.33
C PRO A 21 6.81 -2.95 13.23
N ALA A 22 6.51 -2.36 12.07
CA ALA A 22 6.37 -0.90 11.95
C ALA A 22 5.16 -0.34 12.74
N PHE A 23 4.16 -1.17 13.04
CA PHE A 23 2.84 -0.77 13.54
C PHE A 23 2.37 -1.65 14.70
N ASP A 24 3.27 -2.29 15.45
CA ASP A 24 2.98 -3.16 16.59
C ASP A 24 3.19 -2.48 17.95
N GLY A 25 3.43 -1.17 17.96
CA GLY A 25 3.58 -0.37 19.17
C GLY A 25 2.33 -0.36 20.06
N VAL A 26 2.55 -0.05 21.34
CA VAL A 26 1.48 0.04 22.34
C VAL A 26 0.54 1.21 22.00
N CYS A 27 -0.77 0.93 21.92
CA CYS A 27 -1.79 1.97 21.79
C CYS A 27 -1.83 2.83 23.07
N THR A 28 -1.31 4.06 22.99
CA THR A 28 -1.23 4.99 24.14
C THR A 28 -2.47 5.85 24.33
N GLY A 29 -3.40 5.87 23.36
CA GLY A 29 -4.56 6.76 23.33
C GLY A 29 -4.24 8.20 22.89
N ARG A 30 -2.96 8.54 22.69
CA ARG A 30 -2.54 9.81 22.09
C ARG A 30 -2.70 9.74 20.57
N VAL A 31 -3.24 10.81 19.99
CA VAL A 31 -3.38 10.96 18.54
C VAL A 31 -2.53 12.13 18.08
N ASP A 32 -1.43 11.81 17.39
CA ASP A 32 -0.62 12.79 16.66
C ASP A 32 -0.86 12.59 15.16
N VAL A 33 -1.07 13.67 14.42
CA VAL A 33 -1.31 13.63 12.97
C VAL A 33 -0.20 14.39 12.25
N CYS A 34 0.53 13.70 11.38
CA CYS A 34 1.49 14.30 10.47
C CYS A 34 0.98 14.14 9.04
N HIS A 35 1.15 15.16 8.21
CA HIS A 35 0.80 15.11 6.79
C HIS A 35 1.99 15.56 5.93
N ALA A 36 2.00 15.05 4.71
CA ALA A 36 2.90 15.48 3.65
C ALA A 36 2.12 15.47 2.34
N ASP A 37 2.32 16.51 1.52
CA ASP A 37 1.59 16.69 0.28
C ASP A 37 2.45 16.41 -0.95
N THR A 38 1.81 15.94 -2.00
CA THR A 38 2.41 15.80 -3.32
C THR A 38 1.36 16.12 -4.38
N SER A 39 1.79 16.71 -5.50
CA SER A 39 0.84 17.07 -6.55
C SER A 39 0.29 15.82 -7.25
N LEU A 40 -1.01 15.81 -7.51
CA LEU A 40 -1.65 14.77 -8.32
C LEU A 40 -1.05 14.69 -9.73
N GLY A 41 -0.63 15.84 -10.29
CA GLY A 41 0.07 15.91 -11.57
C GLY A 41 1.37 15.10 -11.57
N ARG A 42 2.17 15.19 -10.50
CA ARG A 42 3.39 14.39 -10.33
C ARG A 42 3.07 12.90 -10.28
N LEU A 43 2.08 12.48 -9.50
CA LEU A 43 1.70 11.07 -9.40
C LEU A 43 1.25 10.52 -10.78
N ARG A 44 0.45 11.29 -11.51
CA ARG A 44 0.01 10.92 -12.87
C ARG A 44 1.18 10.84 -13.85
N ALA A 45 2.13 11.77 -13.79
CA ALA A 45 3.29 11.79 -14.67
C ALA A 45 4.17 10.55 -14.46
N VAL A 46 4.45 10.19 -13.21
CA VAL A 46 5.17 8.96 -12.87
C VAL A 46 4.39 7.73 -13.33
N GLY A 47 3.08 7.66 -13.04
CA GLY A 47 2.25 6.54 -13.46
C GLY A 47 2.33 6.30 -14.97
N ARG A 48 2.18 7.36 -15.78
CA ARG A 48 2.29 7.27 -17.25
C ARG A 48 3.65 6.75 -17.72
N MET A 49 4.74 7.16 -17.07
CA MET A 49 6.10 6.72 -17.43
C MET A 49 6.30 5.21 -17.26
N TYR A 50 5.62 4.61 -16.28
CA TYR A 50 5.76 3.19 -15.94
C TYR A 50 4.53 2.34 -16.31
N GLY A 51 3.56 2.90 -17.05
CA GLY A 51 2.32 2.19 -17.39
C GLY A 51 1.45 1.85 -16.16
N ALA A 52 1.57 2.63 -15.09
CA ALA A 52 0.95 2.41 -13.78
C ALA A 52 -0.12 3.48 -13.46
N THR A 53 -0.99 3.18 -12.51
CA THR A 53 -2.02 4.11 -12.01
C THR A 53 -1.48 5.00 -10.89
N VAL A 54 -2.26 6.03 -10.50
CA VAL A 54 -1.93 6.88 -9.34
C VAL A 54 -1.82 6.05 -8.05
N THR A 55 -2.71 5.07 -7.89
CA THR A 55 -2.71 4.16 -6.73
C THR A 55 -1.42 3.35 -6.68
N ASP A 56 -0.97 2.80 -7.81
CA ASP A 56 0.26 2.01 -7.88
C ASP A 56 1.48 2.85 -7.47
N VAL A 57 1.58 4.09 -7.97
CA VAL A 57 2.66 5.02 -7.60
C VAL A 57 2.61 5.37 -6.11
N TYR A 58 1.42 5.59 -5.56
CA TYR A 58 1.24 5.87 -4.14
C TYR A 58 1.67 4.67 -3.27
N LEU A 59 1.26 3.46 -3.64
CA LEU A 59 1.61 2.24 -2.90
C LEU A 59 3.10 1.93 -2.97
N ALA A 60 3.75 2.15 -4.11
CA ALA A 60 5.20 2.04 -4.25
C ALA A 60 5.94 3.04 -3.36
N ALA A 61 5.47 4.30 -3.31
CA ALA A 61 6.03 5.32 -2.42
C ALA A 61 5.83 4.96 -0.94
N LEU A 62 4.65 4.44 -0.58
CA LEU A 62 4.34 3.98 0.77
C LEU A 62 5.24 2.81 1.21
N ALA A 63 5.43 1.80 0.35
CA ALA A 63 6.32 0.67 0.62
C ALA A 63 7.75 1.15 0.93
N ARG A 64 8.28 2.06 0.11
CA ARG A 64 9.60 2.66 0.33
C ARG A 64 9.67 3.50 1.61
N ALA A 65 8.63 4.25 1.92
CA ALA A 65 8.57 5.07 3.13
C ALA A 65 8.63 4.19 4.39
N VAL A 66 7.82 3.11 4.43
CA VAL A 66 7.83 2.13 5.53
C VAL A 66 9.19 1.45 5.64
N ARG A 67 9.78 1.00 4.53
CA ARG A 67 11.14 0.42 4.51
C ARG A 67 12.16 1.38 5.12
N THR A 68 12.20 2.60 4.62
CA THR A 68 13.20 3.61 5.01
C THR A 68 13.07 3.97 6.48
N TRP A 69 11.83 4.17 6.94
CA TRP A 69 11.56 4.49 8.33
C TRP A 69 11.91 3.33 9.25
N HIS A 70 11.43 2.11 8.97
CA HIS A 70 11.70 0.95 9.82
C HIS A 70 13.20 0.63 9.89
N LEU A 71 13.90 0.65 8.75
CA LEU A 71 15.34 0.43 8.70
C LEU A 71 16.11 1.47 9.51
N LYS A 72 15.67 2.73 9.50
CA LYS A 72 16.28 3.80 10.29
C LYS A 72 16.08 3.59 11.80
N GLU A 73 14.90 3.16 12.22
CA GLU A 73 14.57 3.00 13.64
C GLU A 73 15.12 1.70 14.24
N THR A 74 15.16 0.60 13.47
CA THR A 74 15.46 -0.74 14.00
C THR A 74 16.75 -1.35 13.45
N GLY A 75 17.32 -0.81 12.37
CA GLY A 75 18.45 -1.39 11.67
C GLY A 75 18.10 -2.62 10.82
N ALA A 76 16.81 -2.98 10.71
CA ALA A 76 16.33 -4.12 9.92
C ALA A 76 15.31 -3.70 8.86
N VAL A 77 15.22 -4.48 7.76
CA VAL A 77 14.17 -4.27 6.74
C VAL A 77 12.81 -4.73 7.26
N HIS A 78 11.75 -4.01 6.90
CA HIS A 78 10.39 -4.40 7.27
C HIS A 78 9.93 -5.57 6.37
N PRO A 79 9.28 -6.62 6.90
CA PRO A 79 8.72 -7.69 6.07
C PRO A 79 7.63 -7.16 5.11
N PRO A 80 7.13 -7.95 4.15
CA PRO A 80 6.01 -7.52 3.31
C PRO A 80 4.81 -7.06 4.16
N LEU A 81 4.30 -5.85 3.88
CA LEU A 81 3.24 -5.24 4.69
C LEU A 81 1.86 -5.54 4.08
N PRO A 82 0.96 -6.25 4.77
CA PRO A 82 -0.40 -6.44 4.28
C PRO A 82 -1.18 -5.11 4.30
N VAL A 83 -1.77 -4.76 3.16
CA VAL A 83 -2.63 -3.57 3.03
C VAL A 83 -3.97 -3.93 2.38
N ALA A 84 -5.02 -3.24 2.83
CA ALA A 84 -6.36 -3.36 2.30
C ALA A 84 -6.73 -2.07 1.56
N ILE A 85 -7.08 -2.19 0.28
CA ILE A 85 -7.39 -1.07 -0.60
C ILE A 85 -8.87 -1.16 -0.99
N PRO A 86 -9.72 -0.25 -0.50
CA PRO A 86 -11.10 -0.18 -0.95
C PRO A 86 -11.17 0.36 -2.38
N MET A 87 -11.83 -0.37 -3.26
CA MET A 87 -12.01 -0.03 -4.67
C MET A 87 -13.50 0.13 -4.97
N SER A 88 -13.86 1.24 -5.60
CA SER A 88 -15.23 1.49 -6.04
C SER A 88 -15.64 0.47 -7.11
N VAL A 89 -16.87 -0.05 -6.99
CA VAL A 89 -17.52 -0.86 -8.05
C VAL A 89 -18.68 -0.12 -8.71
N ARG A 90 -18.74 1.20 -8.53
CA ARG A 90 -19.78 2.04 -9.14
C ARG A 90 -19.60 2.11 -10.66
N ALA A 91 -20.71 2.01 -11.38
CA ALA A 91 -20.72 2.29 -12.81
C ALA A 91 -20.61 3.81 -13.07
N PRO A 92 -20.19 4.22 -14.28
CA PRO A 92 -20.26 5.62 -14.68
C PRO A 92 -21.68 6.18 -14.53
N GLY A 93 -21.83 7.34 -13.89
CA GLY A 93 -23.13 7.96 -13.57
C GLY A 93 -23.72 7.58 -12.21
N GLU A 94 -23.10 6.63 -11.48
CA GLU A 94 -23.53 6.23 -10.12
C GLU A 94 -22.64 6.82 -9.00
N GLU A 95 -21.82 7.82 -9.31
CA GLU A 95 -20.82 8.38 -8.38
C GLU A 95 -21.48 8.91 -7.10
N GLN A 96 -22.70 9.44 -7.21
CA GLN A 96 -23.48 10.01 -6.10
C GLN A 96 -24.55 9.03 -5.55
N ALA A 97 -24.62 7.79 -6.05
CA ALA A 97 -25.62 6.84 -5.60
C ALA A 97 -25.38 6.42 -4.12
N PRO A 98 -26.44 6.31 -3.29
CA PRO A 98 -26.27 5.97 -1.87
C PRO A 98 -25.75 4.53 -1.65
N GLY A 99 -25.19 4.29 -0.46
CA GLY A 99 -24.71 3.00 0.01
C GLY A 99 -23.22 2.74 -0.25
N ASN A 100 -22.64 1.76 0.47
CA ASN A 100 -21.23 1.37 0.34
C ASN A 100 -21.05 0.37 -0.79
N ARG A 101 -20.74 0.87 -2.00
CA ARG A 101 -20.47 0.06 -3.19
C ARG A 101 -18.96 -0.04 -3.45
N MET A 102 -18.32 -0.96 -2.75
CA MET A 102 -16.88 -1.22 -2.90
C MET A 102 -16.54 -2.70 -2.77
N VAL A 103 -15.40 -3.08 -3.34
CA VAL A 103 -14.69 -4.32 -3.03
C VAL A 103 -13.35 -3.97 -2.41
N THR A 104 -12.79 -4.85 -1.60
CA THR A 104 -11.47 -4.63 -0.98
C THR A 104 -10.44 -5.49 -1.68
N ALA A 105 -9.47 -4.87 -2.34
CA ALA A 105 -8.24 -5.55 -2.71
C ALA A 105 -7.36 -5.73 -1.47
N ARG A 106 -6.72 -6.89 -1.34
CA ARG A 106 -5.66 -7.09 -0.37
C ARG A 106 -4.38 -7.42 -1.11
N ILE A 107 -3.30 -6.73 -0.76
CA ILE A 107 -1.98 -6.94 -1.36
C ILE A 107 -0.92 -6.94 -0.25
N LEU A 108 0.23 -7.54 -0.54
CA LEU A 108 1.43 -7.38 0.26
C LEU A 108 2.30 -6.30 -0.39
N LEU A 109 2.62 -5.24 0.34
CA LEU A 109 3.59 -4.25 -0.11
C LEU A 109 5.01 -4.80 0.08
N PRO A 110 5.87 -4.76 -0.95
CA PRO A 110 7.23 -5.28 -0.89
C PRO A 110 8.15 -4.29 -0.15
N CYS A 111 7.98 -4.17 1.17
CA CYS A 111 8.78 -3.27 2.02
C CYS A 111 10.20 -3.80 2.29
N ASP A 112 10.44 -5.08 2.02
CA ASP A 112 11.72 -5.77 2.13
C ASP A 112 12.57 -5.62 0.86
N GLU A 113 11.95 -5.38 -0.28
CA GLU A 113 12.63 -5.18 -1.55
C GLU A 113 13.33 -3.81 -1.64
N GLU A 114 14.49 -3.79 -2.29
CA GLU A 114 15.15 -2.55 -2.67
C GLU A 114 14.48 -1.94 -3.89
N SER A 115 14.38 -0.61 -3.91
CA SER A 115 13.92 0.11 -5.10
C SER A 115 14.86 -0.21 -6.27
N PRO A 116 14.34 -0.57 -7.45
CA PRO A 116 15.15 -0.66 -8.66
C PRO A 116 15.94 0.64 -8.87
N GLN A 117 17.16 0.52 -9.41
CA GLN A 117 17.99 1.66 -9.80
C GLN A 117 17.49 2.32 -11.08
#